data_AF-A0A918A231-F1
#
_entry.id   AF-A0A918A231-F1
#
_cell.length_a   1.000
_cell.length_b   1.000
_cell.length_c   1.000
_cell.angle_alpha   90.00
_cell.angle_beta   90.00
_cell.angle_gamma   90.00
#
_symmetry.space_group_name_H-M   'P 1'
#
loop_
_entity.id
_entity.type
_entity.pdbx_description
1 polymer ?
#
loop_
_entity_poly.entity_id
_entity_poly.type
_entity_poly.pdbx_seq_one_letter_code
_entity_poly.pdbx_strand_id
1 'polypeptide(L)'
;MKLVVQVKLLPTPQQAAALEATLHAANRAANLVAALAFQQRCFRTFDLRKHTYDQIKADFGLAAQAAQHVIKKVCDAYRTLHANLAAGTWASPDRHAGSKPRPNRSPSGRWRPSPMTTGACPGSMMRGRCRSGRAPGG
;
A
#
# COMPACT_ATOMS: atom_id res chain seq x y z
N MET A 1 -10.01 23.39 14.22
CA MET A 1 -8.83 23.20 15.08
C MET A 1 -8.56 21.69 15.23
N LYS A 2 -7.32 21.21 15.03
CA LYS A 2 -6.95 19.78 15.23
C LYS A 2 -5.89 19.69 16.33
N LEU A 3 -6.30 19.25 17.52
CA LEU A 3 -5.40 18.91 18.61
C LEU A 3 -4.74 17.57 18.32
N VAL A 4 -3.41 17.52 18.39
CA VAL A 4 -2.64 16.27 18.25
C VAL A 4 -1.73 16.18 19.46
N VAL A 5 -2.00 15.21 20.33
CA VAL A 5 -1.19 14.91 21.51
C VAL A 5 -0.26 13.74 21.16
N GLN A 6 1.03 13.90 21.44
CA GLN A 6 2.00 12.81 21.32
C GLN A 6 2.05 12.05 22.64
N VAL A 7 1.63 10.78 22.61
CA VAL A 7 1.60 9.90 23.78
C VAL A 7 2.72 8.87 23.65
N LYS A 8 3.51 8.67 24.72
CA LYS A 8 4.49 7.58 24.79
C LYS A 8 3.76 6.27 25.10
N LEU A 9 3.74 5.35 24.15
CA LEU A 9 3.22 4.00 24.37
C LEU A 9 4.26 3.22 25.19
N LEU A 10 3.87 2.73 26.36
CA LEU A 10 4.63 1.78 27.18
C LEU A 10 3.93 0.41 27.08
N PRO A 11 4.12 -0.33 25.97
CA PRO A 11 3.44 -1.60 25.76
C PRO A 11 3.95 -2.66 26.75
N THR A 12 3.07 -3.57 27.15
CA THR A 12 3.51 -4.79 27.84
C THR A 12 4.36 -5.65 26.90
N PRO A 13 5.21 -6.56 27.42
CA PRO A 13 6.04 -7.41 26.57
C PRO A 13 5.22 -8.20 25.53
N GLN A 14 4.03 -8.67 25.91
CA GLN A 14 3.11 -9.36 25.00
C GLN A 14 2.59 -8.44 23.88
N GLN A 15 2.25 -7.20 24.20
CA GLN A 15 1.83 -6.20 23.20
C GLN A 15 2.97 -5.84 22.26
N ALA A 16 4.19 -5.68 22.78
CA ALA A 16 5.37 -5.41 21.98
C ALA A 16 5.63 -6.54 20.98
N ALA A 17 5.59 -7.80 21.44
CA ALA A 17 5.75 -8.97 20.58
C ALA A 17 4.65 -9.05 19.49
N ALA A 18 3.40 -8.75 19.83
CA ALA A 18 2.30 -8.72 18.86
C ALA A 18 2.49 -7.63 17.79
N LEU A 19 2.96 -6.44 18.20
CA LEU A 19 3.28 -5.35 17.28
C LEU A 19 4.44 -5.71 16.35
N GLU A 20 5.50 -6.29 16.89
CA GLU A 20 6.66 -6.74 16.12
C GLU A 20 6.28 -7.81 15.09
N ALA A 21 5.52 -8.82 15.50
CA ALA A 21 4.99 -9.84 14.59
C ALA A 21 4.16 -9.23 13.44
N THR A 22 3.33 -8.23 13.76
CA THR A 22 2.54 -7.50 12.75
C THR A 22 3.42 -6.72 11.79
N LEU A 23 4.48 -6.06 12.28
CA LEU A 23 5.44 -5.35 11.43
C LEU A 23 6.18 -6.31 10.49
N HIS A 24 6.59 -7.47 10.99
CA HIS A 24 7.21 -8.50 10.14
C HIS A 24 6.25 -9.02 9.08
N ALA A 25 4.99 -9.28 9.42
CA ALA A 25 3.97 -9.69 8.46
C ALA A 25 3.75 -8.61 7.38
N ALA A 26 3.68 -7.34 7.77
CA ALA A 26 3.57 -6.22 6.83
C ALA A 26 4.78 -6.08 5.90
N ASN A 27 6.00 -6.29 6.42
CA ASN A 27 7.22 -6.26 5.63
C ASN A 27 7.29 -7.41 4.62
N ARG A 28 6.92 -8.64 5.04
CA ARG A 28 6.84 -9.79 4.11
C ARG A 28 5.79 -9.56 3.03
N ALA A 29 4.62 -9.04 3.40
CA ALA A 29 3.60 -8.65 2.43
C ALA A 29 4.11 -7.59 1.45
N ALA A 30 4.89 -6.61 1.92
CA ALA A 30 5.48 -5.59 1.05
C ALA A 30 6.44 -6.18 0.01
N ASN A 31 7.26 -7.16 0.41
CA ASN A 31 8.16 -7.86 -0.53
C ASN A 31 7.38 -8.61 -1.61
N LEU A 32 6.33 -9.34 -1.22
CA LEU A 32 5.45 -10.04 -2.17
C LEU A 32 4.79 -9.05 -3.14
N VAL A 33 4.20 -7.97 -2.61
CA VAL A 33 3.52 -6.96 -3.43
C VAL A 33 4.50 -6.26 -4.38
N ALA A 34 5.75 -6.01 -3.94
CA ALA A 34 6.77 -5.44 -4.79
C ALA A 34 7.16 -6.38 -5.93
N ALA A 35 7.35 -7.67 -5.64
CA ALA A 35 7.63 -8.68 -6.66
C ALA A 35 6.49 -8.76 -7.70
N LEU A 36 5.23 -8.78 -7.25
CA LEU A 36 4.07 -8.81 -8.14
C LEU A 36 3.95 -7.53 -8.98
N ALA A 37 4.15 -6.36 -8.37
CA ALA A 37 4.12 -5.09 -9.08
C ALA A 37 5.17 -5.05 -10.20
N PHE A 38 6.37 -5.57 -9.93
CA PHE A 38 7.44 -5.66 -10.91
C PHE A 38 7.11 -6.65 -12.05
N GLN A 39 6.67 -7.86 -11.71
CA GLN A 39 6.31 -8.89 -12.70
C GLN A 39 5.17 -8.44 -13.63
N GLN A 40 4.13 -7.83 -13.07
CA GLN A 40 2.96 -7.37 -13.83
C GLN A 40 3.16 -5.99 -14.46
N ARG A 41 4.30 -5.33 -14.17
CA ARG A 41 4.60 -3.94 -14.55
C ARG A 41 3.48 -2.96 -14.17
N CYS A 42 2.79 -3.22 -13.06
CA CYS A 42 1.71 -2.37 -12.56
C CYS A 42 2.15 -1.59 -11.31
N PHE A 43 2.19 -0.27 -11.42
CA PHE A 43 2.65 0.62 -10.34
C PHE A 43 1.56 1.57 -9.82
N ARG A 44 0.34 1.43 -10.35
CA ARG A 44 -0.84 2.19 -9.94
C ARG A 44 -1.53 1.46 -8.79
N THR A 45 -1.85 2.20 -7.73
CA THR A 45 -2.42 1.64 -6.49
C THR A 45 -3.75 0.93 -6.71
N PHE A 46 -4.61 1.48 -7.59
CA PHE A 46 -5.92 0.88 -7.88
C PHE A 46 -5.78 -0.48 -8.56
N ASP A 47 -4.89 -0.58 -9.55
CA ASP A 47 -4.67 -1.80 -10.32
C ASP A 47 -4.01 -2.87 -9.44
N LEU A 48 -2.96 -2.50 -8.71
CA LEU A 48 -2.25 -3.43 -7.82
C LEU A 48 -3.16 -3.97 -6.71
N ARG A 49 -4.04 -3.12 -6.15
CA ARG A 49 -4.98 -3.56 -5.09
C ARG A 49 -5.93 -4.67 -5.57
N LYS A 50 -6.39 -4.63 -6.82
CA LYS A 50 -7.26 -5.68 -7.38
C LYS A 50 -6.57 -7.04 -7.43
N HIS A 51 -5.25 -7.05 -7.61
CA HIS A 51 -4.48 -8.27 -7.76
C HIS A 51 -3.93 -8.81 -6.44
N THR A 52 -3.60 -7.93 -5.48
CA THR A 52 -2.84 -8.35 -4.29
C THR A 52 -3.65 -8.37 -3.01
N TYR A 53 -4.81 -7.71 -2.93
CA TYR A 53 -5.52 -7.54 -1.65
C TYR A 53 -5.96 -8.87 -1.01
N ASP A 54 -6.61 -9.74 -1.80
CA ASP A 54 -7.11 -11.03 -1.29
C ASP A 54 -5.96 -11.95 -0.88
N GLN A 55 -4.88 -11.95 -1.66
CA GLN A 55 -3.66 -12.70 -1.34
C GLN A 55 -2.99 -12.21 -0.05
N ILE A 56 -2.88 -10.89 0.16
CA ILE A 56 -2.31 -10.35 1.40
C ILE A 56 -3.13 -10.77 2.62
N LYS A 57 -4.46 -10.78 2.48
CA LYS A 57 -5.37 -11.15 3.56
C LYS A 57 -5.29 -12.64 3.89
N ALA A 58 -5.19 -13.50 2.88
CA ALA A 58 -5.04 -14.94 3.04
C ALA A 58 -3.69 -15.33 3.65
N ASP A 59 -2.59 -14.77 3.14
CA ASP A 59 -1.24 -15.25 3.46
C ASP A 59 -0.64 -14.60 4.72
N PHE A 60 -1.02 -13.36 5.04
CA PHE A 60 -0.40 -12.59 6.14
C PHE A 60 -1.36 -12.20 7.26
N GLY A 61 -2.67 -12.45 7.11
CA GLY A 61 -3.67 -12.15 8.16
C GLY A 61 -3.77 -10.67 8.53
N LEU A 62 -3.31 -9.75 7.67
CA LEU A 62 -3.27 -8.33 7.97
C LEU A 62 -4.66 -7.71 7.98
N ALA A 63 -4.92 -6.84 8.95
CA ALA A 63 -6.12 -6.01 8.98
C ALA A 63 -6.21 -5.14 7.71
N ALA A 64 -7.44 -4.84 7.27
CA ALA A 64 -7.70 -4.18 5.98
C ALA A 64 -6.90 -2.87 5.78
N GLN A 65 -6.74 -2.06 6.83
CA GLN A 65 -5.97 -0.81 6.77
C GLN A 65 -4.47 -1.06 6.59
N ALA A 66 -3.91 -2.07 7.27
CA ALA A 66 -2.51 -2.43 7.14
C ALA A 66 -2.20 -2.95 5.73
N ALA A 67 -3.05 -3.82 5.18
CA ALA A 67 -2.91 -4.32 3.81
C ALA A 67 -2.94 -3.19 2.77
N GLN A 68 -3.89 -2.25 2.89
CA GLN A 68 -3.96 -1.07 2.02
C GLN A 68 -2.71 -0.19 2.13
N HIS A 69 -2.17 -0.01 3.35
CA HIS A 69 -0.96 0.76 3.56
C HIS A 69 0.28 0.12 2.95
N VAL A 70 0.42 -1.19 3.04
CA VAL A 70 1.51 -1.94 2.39
C VAL A 70 1.48 -1.69 0.88
N ILE A 71 0.32 -1.87 0.23
CA ILE A 71 0.16 -1.65 -1.21
C ILE A 71 0.53 -0.21 -1.58
N LYS A 72 0.03 0.77 -0.83
CA LYS A 72 0.35 2.18 -1.06
C LYS A 72 1.85 2.44 -0.92
N LYS A 73 2.50 1.90 0.13
CA LYS A 73 3.92 2.11 0.39
C LYS A 73 4.78 1.58 -0.76
N VAL A 74 4.44 0.41 -1.29
CA VAL A 74 5.12 -0.17 -2.46
C VAL A 74 4.94 0.72 -3.70
N CYS A 75 3.72 1.19 -3.98
CA CYS A 75 3.47 2.10 -5.10
C CYS A 75 4.28 3.40 -5.00
N ASP A 76 4.31 4.01 -3.80
CA ASP A 76 5.05 5.25 -3.56
C ASP A 76 6.57 5.03 -3.68
N ALA A 77 7.07 3.85 -3.27
CA ALA A 77 8.48 3.47 -3.44
C ALA A 77 8.87 3.36 -4.91
N TYR A 78 8.08 2.66 -5.75
CA TYR A 78 8.34 2.58 -7.19
C TYR A 78 8.22 3.94 -7.88
N ARG A 79 7.27 4.78 -7.47
CA ARG A 79 7.17 6.15 -7.99
C ARG A 79 8.44 6.95 -7.70
N THR A 80 8.95 6.84 -6.47
CA THR A 80 10.19 7.50 -6.06
C THR A 80 11.39 6.94 -6.83
N LEU A 81 11.46 5.62 -7.01
CA LEU A 81 12.50 4.96 -7.79
C LEU A 81 12.50 5.47 -9.24
N HIS A 82 11.35 5.48 -9.93
CA HIS A 82 11.26 5.97 -11.30
C HIS A 82 11.63 7.45 -11.43
N ALA A 83 11.21 8.29 -10.47
CA ALA A 83 11.60 9.70 -10.45
C ALA A 83 13.12 9.86 -10.27
N ASN A 84 13.74 9.09 -9.37
CA ASN A 84 15.19 9.14 -9.15
C ASN A 84 15.98 8.65 -10.37
N LEU A 85 15.48 7.62 -11.06
CA LEU A 85 16.07 7.13 -12.31
C LEU A 85 15.97 8.18 -13.42
N ALA A 86 14.82 8.83 -13.58
CA ALA A 86 14.64 9.92 -14.54
C ALA A 86 15.55 11.13 -14.24
N ALA A 87 15.80 11.41 -12.96
CA ALA A 87 16.71 12.48 -12.53
C ALA A 87 18.20 12.08 -12.54
N GLY A 88 18.54 10.83 -12.87
CA GLY A 88 19.91 10.31 -12.81
C GLY A 88 20.53 10.28 -11.40
N THR A 89 19.72 10.41 -10.34
CA THR A 89 20.18 10.57 -8.95
C THR A 89 20.17 9.25 -8.15
N TRP A 90 20.16 8.10 -8.83
CA TRP A 90 20.19 6.81 -8.13
C TRP A 90 21.58 6.56 -7.53
N ALA A 91 21.72 6.82 -6.24
CA ALA A 91 22.88 6.40 -5.47
C ALA A 91 22.74 4.92 -5.10
N SER A 92 23.82 4.15 -5.28
CA SER A 92 23.92 2.76 -4.82
C SER A 92 23.65 2.68 -3.30
N PRO A 93 22.91 1.67 -2.82
CA PRO A 93 22.40 1.58 -1.44
C PRO A 93 23.51 1.64 -0.37
N ASP A 94 24.73 1.29 -0.75
CA ASP A 94 25.97 1.36 0.00
C ASP A 94 26.35 2.79 0.47
N ARG A 95 25.81 3.86 -0.14
CA ARG A 95 26.15 5.25 0.24
C ARG A 95 25.21 5.92 1.25
N HIS A 96 24.08 5.30 1.61
CA HIS A 96 23.05 5.92 2.45
C HIS A 96 22.45 5.00 3.52
N ALA A 97 23.29 4.32 4.31
CA ALA A 97 22.85 3.66 5.55
C ALA A 97 22.45 4.64 6.69
N GLY A 98 22.27 5.94 6.38
CA GLY A 98 21.93 6.99 7.35
C GLY A 98 20.88 8.01 6.91
N SER A 99 20.25 7.85 5.73
CA SER A 99 19.19 8.78 5.33
C SER A 99 17.89 8.42 6.05
N LYS A 100 17.45 9.28 6.98
CA LYS A 100 16.11 9.21 7.58
C LYS A 100 15.07 8.98 6.48
N PRO A 101 14.09 8.08 6.66
CA PRO A 101 13.06 7.85 5.66
C PRO A 101 12.43 9.21 5.31
N ARG A 102 12.54 9.62 4.03
CA ARG A 102 11.89 10.83 3.56
C ARG A 102 10.40 10.71 3.90
N PRO A 103 9.80 11.69 4.61
CA PRO A 103 8.37 11.63 4.89
C PRO A 103 7.64 11.55 3.55
N ASN A 104 6.70 10.61 3.46
CA ASN A 104 5.84 10.43 2.29
C ASN A 104 5.19 11.77 1.93
N ARG A 105 5.71 12.46 0.90
CA ARG A 105 5.14 13.71 0.38
C ARG A 105 3.96 13.38 -0.54
N SER A 106 3.01 12.61 -0.03
CA SER A 106 1.65 12.61 -0.55
C SER A 106 1.06 13.99 -0.25
N PRO A 107 0.47 14.72 -1.21
CA PRO A 107 -0.21 15.99 -0.93
C PRO A 107 -1.38 15.84 0.06
N SER A 108 -1.80 14.61 0.35
CA SER A 108 -2.81 14.26 1.35
C SER A 108 -2.17 13.83 2.68
N GLY A 109 -1.43 14.71 3.34
CA GLY A 109 -0.86 14.51 4.68
C GLY A 109 -1.90 14.48 5.82
N ARG A 110 -3.13 14.05 5.55
CA ARG A 110 -4.18 13.90 6.56
C ARG A 110 -4.68 12.47 6.53
N TRP A 111 -4.16 11.66 7.45
CA TRP A 111 -4.86 10.47 7.90
C TRP A 111 -6.25 10.91 8.39
N ARG A 112 -7.28 10.64 7.59
CA ARG A 112 -8.69 10.70 8.00
C ARG A 112 -9.10 9.25 8.24
N PRO A 113 -9.42 8.83 9.47
CA PRO A 113 -10.16 7.59 9.64
C PRO A 113 -11.47 7.73 8.85
N SER A 114 -11.79 6.73 8.04
CA SER A 114 -13.11 6.66 7.40
C SER A 114 -14.13 6.53 8.53
N PRO A 115 -15.17 7.39 8.60
CA PRO A 115 -16.25 7.16 9.54
C PRO A 115 -16.84 5.79 9.21
N MET A 116 -16.85 4.92 10.20
CA MET A 116 -17.52 3.64 10.15
C MET A 116 -19.01 3.96 10.09
N THR A 117 -19.58 4.07 8.89
CA THR A 117 -21.03 4.20 8.73
C THR A 117 -21.61 2.81 8.88
N THR A 118 -22.04 2.52 10.10
CA THR A 118 -22.99 1.46 10.40
C THR A 118 -24.25 1.67 9.57
N GLY A 119 -24.64 0.66 8.78
CA GLY A 119 -26.01 0.47 8.30
C GLY A 119 -26.48 1.35 7.14
N ALA A 120 -26.45 0.80 5.93
CA ALA A 120 -27.60 0.72 5.01
C ALA A 120 -27.10 0.32 3.62
N CYS A 121 -27.47 -0.88 3.17
CA CYS A 121 -27.48 -1.20 1.74
C CYS A 121 -28.76 -0.62 1.15
N PRO A 122 -28.67 0.17 0.06
CA PRO A 122 -29.68 0.09 -0.97
C PRO A 122 -29.02 -0.20 -2.32
N GLY A 123 -29.53 -1.23 -2.99
CA GLY A 123 -29.15 -1.57 -4.34
C GLY A 123 -29.54 -0.50 -5.37
N SER A 124 -28.80 -0.45 -6.46
CA SER A 124 -29.21 -0.09 -7.83
C SER A 124 -27.92 0.20 -8.62
N MET A 125 -27.57 -0.71 -9.54
CA MET A 125 -27.88 -0.63 -10.97
C MET A 125 -26.91 0.26 -11.78
N MET A 126 -26.26 -0.42 -12.73
CA MET A 126 -25.95 0.01 -14.09
C MET A 126 -24.54 0.46 -14.51
N ARG A 127 -23.95 -0.48 -15.28
CA ARG A 127 -23.40 -0.37 -16.64
C ARG A 127 -22.00 0.22 -16.84
N GLY A 128 -21.10 -0.68 -17.28
CA GLY A 128 -19.88 -0.36 -18.02
C GLY A 128 -19.24 -1.64 -18.57
N ARG A 129 -19.76 -2.14 -19.70
CA ARG A 129 -19.30 -3.35 -20.40
C ARG A 129 -17.81 -3.24 -20.79
N CYS A 130 -16.99 -4.18 -20.34
CA CYS A 130 -15.82 -4.64 -21.11
C CYS A 130 -16.35 -5.38 -22.35
N ARG A 131 -16.04 -4.88 -23.56
CA ARG A 131 -16.23 -5.65 -24.81
C ARG A 131 -14.89 -6.27 -25.19
N SER A 132 -14.84 -7.59 -25.07
CA SER A 132 -13.88 -8.49 -25.71
C SER A 132 -14.25 -8.68 -27.20
N GLY A 133 -13.20 -8.70 -28.05
CA GLY A 133 -13.01 -9.52 -29.26
C GLY A 133 -13.98 -9.44 -30.45
N ARG A 134 -13.42 -9.21 -31.66
CA ARG A 134 -13.60 -10.09 -32.85
C ARG A 134 -12.59 -9.75 -33.96
N ALA A 135 -12.01 -10.79 -34.55
CA ALA A 135 -11.12 -10.79 -35.72
C ALA A 135 -11.84 -10.46 -37.05
N PRO A 136 -11.12 -10.09 -38.13
CA PRO A 136 -11.66 -10.12 -39.48
C PRO A 136 -11.17 -11.35 -40.26
N GLY A 137 -12.11 -12.03 -40.93
CA GLY A 137 -11.86 -12.89 -42.06
C GLY A 137 -12.51 -12.27 -43.30
N GLY A 138 -11.78 -12.31 -44.41
CA GLY A 138 -12.16 -11.83 -45.74
C GLY A 138 -11.00 -12.10 -46.68
#